data_AF-A0AAJ1HAN8-F1
#
_entry.id   AF-A0AAJ1HAN8-F1
#
_cell.length_a   1.000
_cell.length_b   1.000
_cell.length_c   1.000
_cell.angle_alpha   90.00
_cell.angle_beta   90.00
_cell.angle_gamma   90.00
#
_symmetry.space_group_name_H-M   'P 1'
#
loop_
_entity.id
_entity.type
_entity.pdbx_description
1 polymer ?
#
loop_
_entity_poly.entity_id
_entity_poly.type
_entity_poly.pdbx_seq_one_letter_code
_entity_poly.pdbx_strand_id
1 'polypeptide(L)'
;MLQLLSLTLAYDDTRFFGSFMFTDPSRPDDKPAVVLIDHADKPPWFRLTNVDPDSQYPTAPAMVEADRIMRFLLRYTPDRIGRTTLDFPQS
;
A
#
# COMPACT_ATOMS: atom_id res chain seq x y z
N MET A 1 -11.77 10.40 -8.50
CA MET A 1 -11.66 8.96 -8.12
C MET A 1 -10.22 8.58 -8.37
N LEU A 2 -9.52 8.09 -7.35
CA LEU A 2 -8.10 7.80 -7.49
C LEU A 2 -7.89 6.58 -8.40
N GLN A 3 -6.88 6.68 -9.26
CA GLN A 3 -6.37 5.57 -10.07
C GLN A 3 -4.94 5.27 -9.64
N LEU A 4 -4.62 3.98 -9.54
CA LEU A 4 -3.25 3.56 -9.27
C LEU A 4 -2.36 3.94 -10.45
N LEU A 5 -1.43 4.86 -10.21
CA LEU A 5 -0.43 5.27 -11.18
C LEU A 5 0.78 4.33 -11.14
N SER A 6 1.24 4.03 -9.93
CA SER A 6 2.37 3.13 -9.71
C SER A 6 2.27 2.44 -8.35
N LEU A 7 2.72 1.19 -8.31
CA LEU A 7 3.03 0.46 -7.09
C LEU A 7 4.48 0.02 -7.19
N THR A 8 5.30 0.40 -6.22
CA THR A 8 6.66 -0.12 -6.05
C THR A 8 6.74 -0.82 -4.70
N LEU A 9 7.24 -2.05 -4.71
CA LEU A 9 7.50 -2.86 -3.53
C LEU A 9 8.90 -3.45 -3.66
N ALA A 10 9.69 -3.29 -2.61
CA ALA A 10 10.97 -3.96 -2.43
C ALA A 10 10.84 -4.98 -1.30
N TYR A 11 11.57 -6.08 -1.41
CA TYR A 11 11.54 -7.18 -0.45
C TYR A 11 12.95 -7.72 -0.22
N ASP A 12 13.28 -8.03 1.04
CA ASP A 12 14.61 -8.46 1.49
C ASP A 12 14.61 -9.86 2.17
N ASP A 13 13.69 -10.75 1.79
CA ASP A 13 13.43 -12.05 2.42
C ASP A 13 12.73 -11.99 3.79
N THR A 14 12.76 -10.85 4.46
CA THR A 14 12.15 -10.72 5.80
C THR A 14 11.14 -9.60 5.90
N ARG A 15 11.33 -8.52 5.16
CA ARG A 15 10.56 -7.29 5.22
C ARG A 15 10.31 -6.78 3.82
N PHE A 16 9.25 -6.01 3.69
CA PHE A 16 8.98 -5.23 2.50
C PHE A 16 8.80 -3.77 2.84
N PHE A 17 9.08 -2.92 1.87
CA PHE A 17 8.77 -1.51 1.92
C PHE A 17 8.45 -1.01 0.51
N GLY A 18 7.78 0.12 0.40
CA GLY A 18 7.37 0.59 -0.90
C GLY A 18 6.50 1.83 -0.87
N SER A 19 5.82 2.06 -1.99
CA SER A 19 4.90 3.16 -2.13
C SER A 19 3.81 2.87 -3.14
N PHE A 20 2.61 3.35 -2.83
CA PHE A 20 1.58 3.61 -3.82
C PHE A 20 1.68 5.05 -4.30
N MET A 21 1.50 5.25 -5.59
CA MET A 21 1.23 6.55 -6.18
C MET A 21 -0.13 6.50 -6.87
N PHE A 22 -0.99 7.45 -6.55
CA PHE A 22 -2.31 7.59 -7.14
C PHE A 22 -2.44 8.92 -7.86
N THR A 23 -3.16 8.92 -8.98
CA THR A 23 -3.56 10.13 -9.70
C THR A 23 -5.07 10.29 -9.65
N ASP A 24 -5.57 11.53 -9.73
CA ASP A 24 -6.99 11.79 -10.02
C ASP A 24 -7.13 12.18 -11.50
N PRO A 25 -7.74 11.34 -12.36
CA PRO A 25 -7.89 11.63 -13.78
C PRO A 25 -8.74 12.88 -14.07
N SER A 26 -9.57 13.31 -13.11
CA SER A 26 -10.35 14.54 -13.24
C SER A 26 -9.52 15.80 -12.96
N ARG A 27 -8.30 15.64 -12.42
CA ARG A 27 -7.35 16.70 -12.11
C ARG A 27 -5.93 16.25 -12.50
N PRO A 28 -5.64 16.12 -13.80
CA PRO A 28 -4.39 15.52 -14.28
C PRO A 28 -3.13 16.29 -13.88
N ASP A 29 -3.26 17.58 -13.55
CA ASP A 29 -2.16 18.44 -13.12
C ASP A 29 -1.95 18.44 -11.60
N ASP A 30 -2.85 17.81 -10.82
CA ASP A 30 -2.67 17.69 -9.37
C ASP A 30 -1.48 16.78 -9.07
N LYS A 31 -0.73 17.12 -8.02
CA LYS A 31 0.36 16.26 -7.53
C LYS A 31 -0.21 14.88 -7.17
N PRO A 32 0.42 13.77 -7.61
CA PRO A 32 0.01 12.44 -7.21
C PRO A 32 -0.02 12.27 -5.69
N ALA A 33 -1.06 11.61 -5.18
CA ALA A 33 -1.09 11.20 -3.79
C ALA A 33 -0.12 10.03 -3.59
N VAL A 34 0.77 10.13 -2.61
CA VAL A 34 1.79 9.12 -2.33
C VAL A 34 1.56 8.55 -0.95
N VAL A 35 1.42 7.23 -0.88
CA VAL A 35 1.30 6.49 0.38
C VAL A 35 2.49 5.55 0.50
N LEU A 36 3.29 5.74 1.53
CA LEU A 36 4.39 4.85 1.88
C LEU A 36 3.86 3.58 2.54
N ILE A 37 4.54 2.48 2.28
CA ILE A 37 4.24 1.15 2.80
C ILE A 37 5.48 0.70 3.56
N ASP A 38 5.31 0.35 4.83
CA ASP A 38 6.33 -0.31 5.62
C ASP A 38 5.82 -1.66 6.11
N HIS A 39 6.71 -2.63 6.25
CA HIS A 39 6.41 -3.87 6.95
C HIS A 39 6.04 -3.60 8.42
N ALA A 40 5.11 -4.38 8.96
CA ALA A 40 4.80 -4.40 10.37
C ALA A 40 4.91 -5.82 10.93
N ASP A 41 5.42 -5.95 12.15
CA ASP A 41 5.61 -7.26 12.79
C ASP A 41 4.30 -7.89 13.32
N LYS A 42 3.17 -7.18 13.18
CA LYS A 42 1.85 -7.58 13.67
C LYS A 42 0.77 -7.30 12.62
N PRO A 43 -0.34 -8.06 12.60
CA PRO A 43 -1.47 -7.78 11.72
C PRO A 43 -1.86 -6.29 11.77
N PRO A 44 -2.07 -5.64 10.62
CA PRO A 44 -2.20 -6.21 9.27
C PRO A 44 -0.88 -6.48 8.50
N TRP A 45 0.26 -6.57 9.19
CA TRP A 45 1.62 -6.82 8.65
C TRP A 45 2.18 -5.75 7.72
N PHE A 46 1.48 -4.62 7.62
CA PHE A 46 1.97 -3.41 7.00
C PHE A 46 1.49 -2.19 7.78
N ARG A 47 2.21 -1.09 7.60
CA ARG A 47 1.82 0.26 8.00
C ARG A 47 1.77 1.14 6.76
N LEU A 48 0.76 2.01 6.71
CA LEU A 48 0.62 3.01 5.68
C LEU A 48 0.86 4.40 6.27
N THR A 49 1.57 5.24 5.52
CA THR A 49 1.83 6.62 5.87
C THR A 49 1.61 7.51 4.65
N ASN A 50 0.76 8.52 4.75
CA ASN A 50 0.62 9.49 3.67
C ASN A 50 1.80 10.46 3.71
N VAL A 51 2.40 10.74 2.56
CA VAL A 51 3.48 11.73 2.47
C VAL A 51 2.92 13.15 2.65
N ASP A 52 1.64 13.36 2.30
CA ASP A 52 0.93 14.60 2.58
C ASP A 52 0.46 14.64 4.04
N PRO A 53 1.02 15.53 4.89
CA PRO A 53 0.67 15.61 6.30
C PRO A 53 -0.80 16.00 6.54
N ASP A 54 -1.41 16.74 5.61
CA ASP A 54 -2.80 17.17 5.73
C ASP A 54 -3.79 16.03 5.40
N SER A 55 -3.29 14.97 4.76
CA SER A 55 -4.04 13.80 4.32
C SER A 55 -3.68 12.52 5.08
N GLN A 56 -3.12 12.65 6.29
CA GLN A 56 -2.68 11.52 7.12
C GLN A 56 -3.84 10.69 7.73
N TYR A 57 -5.08 11.16 7.60
CA TYR A 57 -6.25 10.46 8.12
C TYR A 57 -6.42 9.08 7.46
N PRO A 58 -6.72 8.01 8.22
CA PRO A 58 -6.97 6.68 7.65
C PRO A 58 -8.15 6.64 6.66
N THR A 59 -9.05 7.61 6.75
CA THR A 59 -10.20 7.79 5.85
C THR A 59 -9.85 8.55 4.56
N ALA A 60 -8.63 9.07 4.44
CA ALA A 60 -8.20 9.74 3.22
C ALA A 60 -8.27 8.73 2.05
N PRO A 61 -8.80 9.12 0.87
CA PRO A 61 -9.04 8.18 -0.22
C PRO A 61 -7.81 7.34 -0.62
N ALA A 62 -6.61 7.96 -0.64
CA ALA A 62 -5.37 7.25 -0.97
C ALA A 62 -4.99 6.19 0.06
N MET A 63 -5.22 6.45 1.35
CA MET A 63 -4.96 5.51 2.44
C MET A 63 -5.91 4.31 2.38
N VAL A 64 -7.19 4.56 2.09
CA VAL A 64 -8.22 3.52 1.96
C VAL A 64 -7.90 2.59 0.78
N GLU A 65 -7.58 3.14 -0.40
CA GLU A 65 -7.26 2.33 -1.57
C GLU A 65 -5.92 1.58 -1.39
N ALA A 66 -4.92 2.20 -0.77
CA ALA A 66 -3.66 1.54 -0.44
C ALA A 66 -3.87 0.34 0.52
N ASP A 67 -4.68 0.50 1.58
CA ASP A 67 -5.01 -0.59 2.52
C ASP A 67 -5.71 -1.75 1.79
N ARG A 68 -6.69 -1.42 0.95
CA ARG A 68 -7.41 -2.41 0.14
C ARG A 68 -6.49 -3.20 -0.78
N ILE A 69 -5.59 -2.53 -1.49
CA ILE A 69 -4.65 -3.19 -2.42
C ILE A 69 -3.65 -4.06 -1.64
N MET A 70 -3.10 -3.58 -0.52
CA MET A 70 -2.18 -4.39 0.31
C MET A 70 -2.86 -5.65 0.84
N ARG A 71 -4.08 -5.54 1.37
CA ARG A 71 -4.83 -6.72 1.83
C ARG A 71 -5.09 -7.71 0.70
N PHE A 72 -5.38 -7.22 -0.50
CA PHE A 72 -5.54 -8.07 -1.68
C PHE A 72 -4.24 -8.81 -2.03
N LEU A 73 -3.11 -8.09 -2.10
CA LEU A 73 -1.81 -8.67 -2.43
C LEU A 73 -1.39 -9.72 -1.41
N LEU A 74 -1.53 -9.43 -0.11
CA LEU A 74 -1.20 -10.36 0.97
C LEU A 74 -2.08 -11.61 0.96
N ARG A 75 -3.36 -11.47 0.61
CA ARG A 75 -4.31 -12.58 0.61
C ARG A 75 -4.15 -13.50 -0.60
N TYR A 76 -3.97 -12.94 -1.79
CA TYR A 76 -4.10 -13.69 -3.05
C TYR A 76 -2.80 -13.89 -3.79
N THR A 77 -1.79 -13.06 -3.55
CA THR A 77 -0.49 -13.16 -4.23
C THR A 77 0.69 -12.86 -3.27
N PRO A 78 0.78 -13.51 -2.10
CA PRO A 78 1.89 -13.26 -1.17
C PRO A 78 3.26 -13.63 -1.76
N ASP A 79 3.28 -14.55 -2.73
CA ASP A 79 4.46 -14.94 -3.49
C ASP A 79 5.08 -13.77 -4.27
N ARG A 80 4.27 -12.80 -4.70
CA ARG A 80 4.76 -11.60 -5.38
C ARG A 80 5.54 -10.65 -4.49
N ILE A 81 5.43 -10.81 -3.18
CA ILE A 81 6.26 -10.09 -2.20
C ILE A 81 7.28 -11.03 -1.53
N GLY A 82 7.63 -12.13 -2.22
CA GLY A 82 8.65 -13.08 -1.79
C GLY A 82 8.29 -13.91 -0.56
N ARG A 83 6.99 -14.06 -0.27
CA ARG A 83 6.47 -14.80 0.90
C ARG A 83 5.54 -15.93 0.50
N THR A 84 5.40 -16.93 1.34
CA THR A 84 4.42 -17.99 1.16
C THR A 84 3.09 -17.61 1.82
N THR A 85 1.99 -18.26 1.44
CA THR A 85 0.68 -18.10 2.08
C THR A 85 0.67 -18.49 3.56
N LEU A 86 1.68 -19.21 4.04
CA LEU A 86 1.85 -19.61 5.45
C LEU A 86 2.45 -18.49 6.31
N ASP A 87 3.13 -17.52 5.69
CA ASP A 87 3.76 -16.40 6.40
C ASP A 87 2.74 -15.35 6.87
N PHE A 88 1.53 -15.36 6.30
CA PHE A 88 0.43 -14.45 6.66
C PHE A 88 -0.82 -15.24 7.06
N PRO A 89 -1.44 -14.92 8.21
CA PRO A 89 -2.74 -15.47 8.59
C PRO A 89 -3.80 -15.27 7.50
N GLN A 90 -4.46 -16.37 7.19
CA GLN A 90 -5.64 -16.44 6.33
C GLN A 90 -6.83 -15.85 7.11
N SER A 91 -6.96 -14.52 7.13
CA SER A 91 -8.12 -13.86 7.74
C SER A 91 -9.43 -14.19 7.03
#